data_AF-A0A9E8SLA0-F1
#
_entry.id   AF-A0A9E8SLA0-F1
#
_cell.length_a   1.000
_cell.length_b   1.000
_cell.length_c   1.000
_cell.angle_alpha   90.00
_cell.angle_beta   90.00
_cell.angle_gamma   90.00
#
_symmetry.space_group_name_H-M   'P 1'
#
loop_
_entity.id
_entity.type
_entity.pdbx_description
1 polymer ?
#
loop_
_entity_poly.entity_id
_entity_poly.type
_entity_poly.pdbx_seq_one_letter_code
_entity_poly.pdbx_strand_id
1 'polypeptide(L)' 'MEEKELPQLHEWGLKVSRLLELIALTNRTLQLHQEHGDSVGQINDYQQLLKKHQAELNTLMQTYGLSVQIDRLDSAA' A
#
# COMPACT_ATOMS: atom_id res chain seq x y z
N MET A 1 -0.59 -8.21 29.93
CA MET A 1 -0.43 -8.53 28.51
C MET A 1 -0.82 -9.98 28.37
N GLU A 2 -2.02 -10.23 27.89
CA GLU A 2 -2.52 -11.59 27.75
C GLU A 2 -1.77 -12.25 26.58
N GLU A 3 -1.33 -13.49 26.76
CA GLU A 3 -0.54 -14.29 25.79
C GLU A 3 -1.12 -14.34 24.35
N LYS A 4 -2.40 -13.97 24.19
CA LYS A 4 -3.13 -13.91 22.92
C LYS A 4 -2.88 -12.64 22.10
N GLU A 5 -2.35 -11.57 22.70
CA GLU A 5 -2.11 -10.28 22.02
C GLU A 5 -0.88 -10.33 21.10
N LEU A 6 0.14 -11.12 21.46
CA LEU A 6 1.39 -11.23 20.70
C LEU A 6 1.22 -11.87 19.31
N PRO A 7 0.50 -13.01 19.15
CA PRO A 7 0.25 -13.59 17.82
C PRO A 7 -0.54 -12.66 16.89
N GLN A 8 -1.53 -11.95 17.43
CA GLN A 8 -2.35 -11.01 16.67
C GLN A 8 -1.54 -9.81 16.18
N LEU A 9 -0.67 -9.27 17.05
CA LEU A 9 0.23 -8.18 16.68
C LEU A 9 1.24 -8.62 15.61
N HIS A 10 1.75 -9.85 15.70
CA HIS A 10 2.64 -10.40 14.69
C HIS A 10 1.96 -10.57 13.33
N GLU A 11 0.77 -11.17 13.30
CA GLU A 11 -0.02 -11.31 12.07
C GLU A 11 -0.37 -9.95 11.46
N TRP A 12 -0.76 -9.00 12.30
CA TRP A 12 -1.01 -7.62 11.89
C TRP A 12 0.23 -7.00 11.26
N GLY A 13 1.39 -7.12 11.90
CA GLY A 13 2.65 -6.58 11.38
C GLY A 13 3.04 -7.18 10.03
N LEU A 14 2.84 -8.48 9.84
CA LEU A 14 3.06 -9.14 8.56
C LEU A 14 2.13 -8.59 7.46
N LYS A 15 0.85 -8.41 7.77
CA LYS A 15 -0.13 -7.83 6.82
C LYS A 15 0.23 -6.38 6.46
N VAL A 16 0.63 -5.57 7.43
CA VAL A 16 1.11 -4.19 7.20
C VAL A 16 2.33 -4.18 6.27
N SER A 17 3.34 -5.00 6.57
CA SER A 17 4.55 -5.10 5.74
C SER A 17 4.19 -5.49 4.29
N ARG A 18 3.30 -6.46 4.13
CA ARG A 18 2.88 -6.94 2.81
C ARG A 18 2.15 -5.87 2.01
N LEU A 19 1.27 -5.10 2.65
CA LEU A 19 0.55 -4.02 1.98
C LEU A 19 1.47 -2.88 1.58
N LEU A 20 2.46 -2.54 2.42
CA LEU A 20 3.48 -1.55 2.06
C LEU A 20 4.30 -1.99 0.84
N GLU A 21 4.71 -3.26 0.78
CA GLU A 21 5.38 -3.83 -0.40
C GLU A 21 4.51 -3.73 -1.66
N LEU A 22 3.23 -4.11 -1.56
CA LEU A 22 2.30 -4.06 -2.69
C LEU A 22 2.11 -2.62 -3.18
N ILE A 23 1.95 -1.66 -2.27
CA ILE A 23 1.84 -0.23 -2.61
C ILE A 23 3.10 0.25 -3.35
N ALA A 24 4.28 -0.09 -2.85
CA ALA A 24 5.55 0.29 -3.49
C ALA A 24 5.68 -0.31 -4.89
N LEU A 25 5.38 -1.61 -5.05
CA LEU A 25 5.43 -2.30 -6.34
C LEU A 25 4.40 -1.73 -7.33
N THR A 26 3.15 -1.53 -6.90
CA THR A 26 2.10 -0.97 -7.76
C THR A 26 2.44 0.46 -8.19
N ASN A 27 2.99 1.29 -7.29
CA ASN A 27 3.46 2.64 -7.65
C ASN A 27 4.54 2.59 -8.72
N ARG A 28 5.55 1.73 -8.55
CA ARG A 28 6.63 1.58 -9.53
C ARG A 28 6.11 1.08 -10.88
N THR A 29 5.23 0.09 -10.88
CA THR A 29 4.63 -0.43 -12.11
C THR A 29 3.77 0.64 -12.80
N LEU A 30 3.00 1.41 -12.04
CA LEU A 30 2.21 2.52 -12.57
C LEU A 30 3.11 3.59 -13.21
N GLN A 31 4.22 3.96 -12.56
CA GLN A 31 5.18 4.91 -13.10
C GLN A 31 5.76 4.40 -14.43
N LEU A 32 6.16 3.13 -14.49
CA LEU A 32 6.66 2.54 -15.73
C LEU A 32 5.63 2.60 -16.86
N HIS A 33 4.37 2.22 -16.61
CA HIS A 33 3.32 2.31 -17.63
C HIS A 33 3.07 3.75 -18.10
N GLN A 34 3.18 4.72 -17.19
CA GLN A 34 3.06 6.15 -17.54
C GLN A 34 4.23 6.63 -18.40
N GLU A 35 5.46 6.23 -18.08
CA GLU A 35 6.67 6.60 -18.82
C GLU A 35 6.73 5.96 -20.22
N HIS A 36 6.26 4.72 -20.36
CA HIS A 36 6.23 4.02 -21.65
C HIS A 36 5.05 4.43 -22.55
N GLY A 37 4.13 5.27 -22.04
CA GLY A 37 2.97 5.72 -22.79
C GLY A 37 1.96 4.61 -23.07
N ASP A 38 1.83 3.66 -22.14
CA ASP A 38 0.89 2.55 -22.26
C ASP A 38 -0.57 3.02 -22.23
N SER A 39 -1.49 2.10 -22.54
CA SER A 39 -2.91 2.45 -22.66
C SER A 39 -3.47 3.07 -21.37
N VAL A 40 -4.32 4.08 -21.53
CA VAL A 40 -5.02 4.73 -20.41
C VAL A 40 -5.80 3.72 -19.56
N GLY A 41 -6.34 2.67 -20.17
CA GLY A 41 -7.01 1.57 -19.45
C GLY A 41 -6.10 0.88 -18.45
N GLN A 42 -4.92 0.45 -18.88
CA GLN A 42 -3.95 -0.21 -17.99
C GLN A 42 -3.48 0.72 -16.85
N ILE A 43 -3.19 1.98 -17.17
CA ILE A 43 -2.81 2.99 -16.15
C ILE A 43 -3.93 3.15 -15.11
N ASN A 44 -5.19 3.23 -15.55
CA ASN A 44 -6.34 3.33 -14.66
C ASN A 44 -6.52 2.09 -13.78
N ASP A 45 -6.30 0.89 -14.32
CA ASP A 45 -6.38 -0.36 -13.56
C ASP A 45 -5.35 -0.37 -12.41
N TYR A 46 -4.11 0.01 -12.69
CA TYR A 46 -3.07 0.12 -11.65
C TYR A 46 -3.34 1.22 -10.62
N GLN A 47 -3.89 2.37 -11.05
CA GLN A 47 -4.32 3.41 -10.11
C GLN A 47 -5.43 2.93 -9.16
N GLN A 48 -6.39 2.16 -9.68
CA GLN A 48 -7.45 1.58 -8.86
C GLN A 48 -6.89 0.53 -7.90
N LEU A 49 -5.98 -0.32 -8.37
CA LEU A 49 -5.33 -1.32 -7.53
C LEU A 49 -4.54 -0.66 -6.38
N LEU A 50 -3.78 0.39 -6.68
CA LEU A 50 -3.05 1.17 -5.69
C LEU A 50 -3.98 1.74 -4.61
N LYS A 51 -5.09 2.35 -5.02
CA LYS A 51 -6.10 2.89 -4.09
C LYS A 51 -6.67 1.80 -3.18
N LYS A 52 -6.90 0.59 -3.71
CA LYS A 52 -7.38 -0.54 -2.91
C LYS A 52 -6.38 -0.94 -1.83
N HIS A 53 -5.10 -1.09 -2.18
CA HIS A 53 -4.06 -1.42 -1.20
C HIS A 53 -3.90 -0.35 -0.12
N GLN A 54 -3.95 0.93 -0.50
CA GLN A 54 -3.90 2.05 0.45
C GLN A 54 -5.11 2.06 1.41
N ALA A 55 -6.31 1.80 0.90
CA ALA A 55 -7.53 1.72 1.71
C ALA A 55 -7.49 0.53 2.68
N GLU A 56 -7.00 -0.61 2.22
CA GLU A 56 -6.82 -1.81 3.05
C GLU A 56 -5.81 -1.56 4.17
N LEU A 57 -4.67 -0.94 3.84
CA LEU A 57 -3.67 -0.56 4.84
C LEU A 57 -4.24 0.42 5.87
N ASN A 58 -4.96 1.45 5.43
CA ASN A 58 -5.60 2.40 6.36
C ASN A 58 -6.57 1.70 7.31
N THR A 59 -7.39 0.78 6.80
CA THR A 59 -8.31 -0.02 7.61
C THR A 59 -7.55 -0.88 8.63
N LEU A 60 -6.45 -1.49 8.20
CA LEU A 60 -5.60 -2.31 9.06
C LEU A 60 -4.93 -1.48 10.18
N MET A 61 -4.44 -0.29 9.86
CA MET A 61 -3.83 0.63 10.83
C MET A 61 -4.84 1.10 11.90
N GLN A 62 -6.08 1.36 11.49
CA GLN A 62 -7.16 1.77 12.41
C GLN A 62 -7.48 0.72 13.48
N THR A 63 -7.15 -0.56 13.27
CA THR A 63 -7.35 -1.63 14.26
C THR A 63 -6.64 -1.33 15.58
N TYR A 64 -5.51 -0.61 15.52
CA TYR A 64 -4.74 -0.17 16.70
C TYR A 64 -4.76 1.34 16.90
N GLY A 65 -5.74 2.05 16.31
CA GLY A 65 -5.87 3.50 16.43
C GLY A 65 -4.77 4.28 15.71
N LEU A 66 -4.07 3.65 14.76
CA LEU A 66 -3.01 4.29 13.98
C LEU A 66 -3.58 4.80 12.65
N SER A 67 -2.93 5.83 12.11
CA SER A 67 -3.17 6.34 10.76
C SER A 67 -1.87 6.34 9.98
N VAL A 68 -1.93 6.07 8.67
CA VAL A 68 -0.77 6.18 7.79
C VAL A 68 -1.07 7.20 6.68
N GLN A 69 -0.07 8.01 6.36
CA GLN A 69 -0.05 8.84 5.17
C GLN A 69 1.12 8.36 4.31
N ILE A 70 0.82 8.02 3.07
CA ILE A 70 1.83 7.61 2.08
C ILE A 70 1.93 8.74 1.08
N ASP A 71 2.95 9.56 1.26
CA ASP A 71 3.26 10.61 0.31
C ASP A 71 3.99 10.04 -0.89
N ARG A 72 3.75 10.63 -2.06
CA ARG A 72 4.61 10.37 -3.21
C ARG A 72 5.95 11.02 -2.91
N LEU A 73 7.02 10.23 -2.87
CA LEU A 73 8.36 10.75 -3.03
C LEU A 73 8.45 11.21 -4.49
N ASP A 74 8.03 12.45 -4.74
CA ASP A 74 8.37 13.12 -5.99
C ASP A 74 9.89 13.07 -6.07
N SER A 75 10.38 12.38 -7.09
CA SER A 75 11.81 12.20 -7.30
C SER A 75 12.41 13.61 -7.39
N ALA A 76 13.30 13.95 -6.44
CA ALA A 76 14.11 15.14 -6.55
C ALA A 76 14.92 15.00 -7.86
N ALA A 77 14.49 15.74 -8.87
CA ALA A 77 15.15 15.88 -10.16
C ALA A 77 16.47 16.65 -10.02
#